data_AF-A0A2Z6AC26-F1
#
_entry.id   AF-A0A2Z6AC26-F1
#
_cell.length_a   1.000
_cell.length_b   1.000
_cell.length_c   1.000
_cell.angle_alpha   90.00
_cell.angle_beta   90.00
_cell.angle_gamma   90.00
#
_symmetry.space_group_name_H-M   'P 1'
#
loop_
_entity.id
_entity.type
_entity.pdbx_description
1 polymer ?
#
loop_
_entity_poly.entity_id
_entity_poly.type
_entity_poly.pdbx_seq_one_letter_code
_entity_poly.pdbx_strand_id
1 'polypeptide(L)'
;MATELTERLTALGRAHDLVRPLPGGQGDAALMGDLLTVLLAPYDDLGAFKGRLRVAVERMGVGQSSATAVALVIHELATNSMKYGALSMASGTLDISSDADGDDVVLRWVERGGPKVDAPNGLGGFGSKLLQRSVTSQLGGRIDYEWSEGGLIVTLRMLRARLAL
;
A
#
# COMPACT_ATOMS: atom_id res chain seq x y z
N MET A 1 -18.27 -6.66 7.61
CA MET A 1 -18.83 -6.87 6.24
C MET A 1 -19.17 -5.54 5.58
N ALA A 2 -20.16 -4.76 6.03
CA ALA A 2 -20.50 -3.49 5.38
C ALA A 2 -19.41 -2.39 5.56
N THR A 3 -18.87 -2.22 6.77
CA THR A 3 -17.87 -1.18 7.07
C THR A 3 -16.58 -1.33 6.26
N GLU A 4 -16.05 -2.54 6.17
CA GLU A 4 -14.81 -2.86 5.45
C GLU A 4 -14.95 -2.63 3.93
N LEU A 5 -16.13 -2.91 3.36
CA LEU A 5 -16.42 -2.57 1.96
C LEU A 5 -16.47 -1.05 1.75
N THR A 6 -17.08 -0.30 2.67
CA THR A 6 -17.16 1.16 2.61
C THR A 6 -15.79 1.82 2.75
N GLU A 7 -14.94 1.35 3.68
CA GLU A 7 -13.57 1.83 3.86
C GLU A 7 -12.74 1.62 2.58
N ARG A 8 -12.89 0.44 1.96
CA ARG A 8 -12.22 0.12 0.71
C ARG A 8 -12.72 0.96 -0.47
N LEU A 9 -14.03 1.16 -0.59
CA LEU A 9 -14.61 2.05 -1.61
C LEU A 9 -14.13 3.50 -1.42
N THR A 10 -13.98 3.94 -0.17
CA THR A 10 -13.46 5.27 0.16
C THR A 10 -12.00 5.40 -0.26
N ALA A 11 -11.15 4.41 0.05
CA ALA A 11 -9.76 4.38 -0.38
C ALA A 11 -9.63 4.40 -1.91
N LEU A 12 -10.45 3.60 -2.60
CA LEU A 12 -10.54 3.59 -4.06
C LEU A 12 -10.98 4.95 -4.63
N GLY A 13 -11.99 5.58 -4.04
CA GLY A 13 -12.48 6.89 -4.46
C GLY A 13 -11.39 7.95 -4.40
N ARG A 14 -10.63 7.99 -3.29
CA ARG A 14 -9.52 8.93 -3.12
C ARG A 14 -8.40 8.72 -4.14
N ALA A 15 -8.03 7.47 -4.38
CA ALA A 15 -7.04 7.13 -5.40
C ALA A 15 -7.52 7.56 -6.80
N HIS A 16 -8.78 7.30 -7.12
CA HIS A 16 -9.38 7.66 -8.39
C HIS A 16 -9.45 9.19 -8.58
N ASP A 17 -9.77 9.95 -7.55
CA ASP A 17 -9.78 11.42 -7.62
C ASP A 17 -8.37 11.99 -7.85
N LEU A 18 -7.34 11.37 -7.27
CA LEU A 18 -5.96 11.83 -7.42
C LEU A 18 -5.40 11.59 -8.82
N VAL A 19 -5.76 10.47 -9.45
CA VAL A 19 -5.23 10.09 -10.78
C VAL A 19 -6.11 10.54 -11.95
N ARG A 20 -7.23 11.21 -11.66
CA ARG A 20 -8.14 11.70 -12.69
C ARG A 20 -7.45 12.80 -13.51
N PRO A 21 -7.44 12.72 -14.85
CA PRO A 21 -6.96 13.82 -15.67
C PRO A 21 -7.75 15.10 -15.38
N LEU A 22 -7.06 16.20 -15.09
CA LEU A 22 -7.72 17.50 -14.94
C LEU A 22 -8.32 17.92 -16.30
N PRO A 23 -9.54 18.49 -16.33
CA PRO A 23 -10.10 19.06 -17.54
C PRO A 23 -9.15 20.12 -18.11
N GLY A 24 -8.65 19.91 -19.34
CA GLY A 24 -7.64 20.78 -19.96
C GLY A 24 -6.31 20.09 -20.32
N GLY A 25 -6.16 18.79 -20.04
CA GLY A 25 -5.06 17.98 -20.59
C GLY A 25 -3.68 18.25 -19.97
N GLN A 26 -3.63 18.99 -18.87
CA GLN A 26 -2.40 19.37 -18.17
C GLN A 26 -2.53 19.01 -16.68
N GLY A 27 -2.92 17.77 -16.41
CA GLY A 27 -2.76 17.18 -15.07
C GLY A 27 -1.45 16.43 -15.06
N ASP A 28 -0.51 16.85 -14.21
CA ASP A 28 0.68 16.04 -13.93
C ASP A 28 0.23 14.64 -13.51
N ALA A 29 0.93 13.62 -14.00
CA ALA A 29 0.74 12.24 -13.55
C ALA A 29 0.76 12.20 -12.01
N ALA A 30 -0.25 11.59 -11.38
CA ALA A 30 -0.25 11.42 -9.94
C ALA A 30 1.06 10.73 -9.50
N LEU A 31 1.81 11.34 -8.59
CA LEU A 31 3.05 10.75 -8.12
C LEU A 31 2.74 9.63 -7.12
N MET A 32 3.57 8.58 -7.12
CA MET A 32 3.45 7.48 -6.16
C MET A 32 3.43 7.98 -4.71
N GLY A 33 4.29 8.96 -4.38
CA GLY A 33 4.33 9.56 -3.05
C GLY A 33 3.02 10.25 -2.66
N ASP A 34 2.38 10.98 -3.57
CA ASP A 34 1.11 11.66 -3.31
C ASP A 34 -0.01 10.63 -3.10
N LEU A 35 -0.03 9.57 -3.92
CA LEU A 35 -0.98 8.47 -3.79
C LEU A 35 -0.88 7.80 -2.41
N LEU A 36 0.33 7.43 -1.99
CA LEU A 36 0.55 6.81 -0.68
C LEU A 36 0.17 7.76 0.45
N THR A 37 0.50 9.04 0.35
CA THR A 37 0.13 10.05 1.35
C THR A 37 -1.39 10.14 1.53
N VAL A 38 -2.14 10.23 0.43
CA VAL A 38 -3.62 10.32 0.48
C VAL A 38 -4.26 9.04 1.05
N LEU A 39 -3.71 7.88 0.68
CA LEU A 39 -4.20 6.58 1.15
C LEU A 39 -3.92 6.36 2.63
N LEU A 40 -2.80 6.89 3.13
CA LEU A 40 -2.35 6.66 4.50
C LEU A 40 -2.78 7.75 5.49
N ALA A 41 -3.22 8.91 5.00
CA ALA A 41 -3.71 10.01 5.83
C ALA A 41 -4.71 9.59 6.93
N PRO A 42 -5.72 8.71 6.69
CA PRO A 42 -6.62 8.23 7.75
C PRO A 42 -5.91 7.56 8.92
N TYR A 43 -4.75 6.97 8.68
CA TYR A 43 -3.99 6.20 9.66
C TYR A 43 -2.92 7.05 10.36
N ASP A 44 -2.47 8.15 9.76
CA ASP A 44 -1.53 9.12 10.37
C ASP A 44 -2.25 10.12 11.30
N ASP A 45 -3.45 10.59 10.91
CA ASP A 45 -4.23 11.60 11.64
C ASP A 45 -4.98 11.09 12.88
N LEU A 46 -5.04 9.77 13.07
CA LEU A 46 -5.47 9.16 14.33
C LEU A 46 -4.38 9.45 15.37
N GLY A 47 -4.40 10.62 16.01
CA GLY A 47 -3.30 11.27 16.77
C GLY A 47 -2.40 10.44 17.70
N ALA A 48 -2.70 9.16 17.96
CA ALA A 48 -1.77 8.16 18.45
C ALA A 48 -0.61 7.81 17.46
N PHE A 49 -0.76 8.02 16.14
CA PHE A 49 0.20 7.55 15.11
C PHE A 49 1.19 8.60 14.60
N LYS A 50 1.06 9.86 15.00
CA LYS A 50 1.86 10.98 14.50
C LYS A 50 3.36 10.71 14.62
N GLY A 51 4.04 10.63 13.48
CA GLY A 51 5.50 10.40 13.39
C GLY A 51 5.91 8.92 13.40
N ARG A 52 4.96 7.98 13.40
CA ARG A 52 5.22 6.52 13.33
C ARG A 52 5.14 5.98 11.91
N LEU A 53 4.66 6.77 10.96
CA LEU A 53 4.63 6.47 9.53
C LEU A 53 5.72 7.24 8.79
N ARG A 54 6.55 6.54 8.03
CA ARG A 54 7.53 7.12 7.12
C ARG A 54 7.28 6.64 5.70
N VAL A 55 7.26 7.57 4.74
CA VAL A 55 7.15 7.27 3.31
C VAL A 55 8.36 7.85 2.58
N ALA A 56 9.15 6.99 1.94
CA ALA A 56 10.37 7.32 1.21
C ALA A 56 10.39 6.54 -0.11
N VAL A 57 9.55 6.97 -1.07
CA VAL A 57 9.40 6.31 -2.36
C VAL A 57 10.02 7.10 -3.51
N GLU A 58 10.28 6.41 -4.61
CA GLU A 58 10.80 6.98 -5.84
C GLU A 58 9.80 7.99 -6.40
N ARG A 59 10.32 9.11 -6.92
CA ARG A 59 9.51 10.11 -7.61
C ARG A 59 9.13 9.62 -9.00
N MET A 60 8.00 8.93 -9.09
CA MET A 60 7.47 8.40 -10.34
C MET A 60 5.96 8.66 -10.49
N GLY A 61 5.52 8.84 -11.74
CA GLY A 61 4.10 8.93 -12.08
C GLY A 61 3.42 7.56 -12.06
N VAL A 62 2.14 7.55 -11.71
CA VAL A 62 1.31 6.35 -11.65
C VAL A 62 0.04 6.57 -12.49
N GLY A 63 -0.19 5.67 -13.45
CA GLY A 63 -1.39 5.66 -14.27
C GLY A 63 -2.65 5.26 -13.48
N GLN A 64 -3.83 5.55 -14.03
CA GLN A 64 -5.11 5.32 -13.34
C GLN A 64 -5.34 3.85 -12.95
N SER A 65 -5.04 2.91 -13.84
CA SER A 65 -5.22 1.47 -13.59
C SER A 65 -4.26 0.96 -12.51
N SER A 66 -2.99 1.35 -12.58
CA SER A 66 -1.99 0.96 -11.58
C SER A 66 -2.26 1.60 -10.22
N ALA A 67 -2.70 2.85 -10.18
CA ALA A 67 -3.06 3.54 -8.94
C ALA A 67 -4.21 2.83 -8.21
N THR A 68 -5.19 2.32 -8.95
CA THR A 68 -6.30 1.54 -8.37
C THR A 68 -5.77 0.26 -7.70
N ALA A 69 -4.89 -0.48 -8.37
CA ALA A 69 -4.29 -1.68 -7.80
C ALA A 69 -3.43 -1.38 -6.58
N VAL A 70 -2.57 -0.35 -6.64
CA VAL A 70 -1.75 0.10 -5.51
C VAL A 70 -2.63 0.53 -4.33
N ALA A 71 -3.71 1.27 -4.58
CA ALA A 71 -4.64 1.70 -3.54
C ALA A 71 -5.26 0.52 -2.78
N LEU A 72 -5.65 -0.52 -3.50
CA LEU A 72 -6.14 -1.75 -2.88
C LEU A 72 -5.07 -2.41 -2.03
N VAL A 73 -3.84 -2.52 -2.52
CA VAL A 73 -2.75 -3.15 -1.77
C VAL A 73 -2.46 -2.41 -0.48
N ILE A 74 -2.26 -1.10 -0.58
CA ILE A 74 -1.90 -0.26 0.57
C ILE A 74 -3.02 -0.21 1.59
N HIS A 75 -4.29 -0.16 1.16
CA HIS A 75 -5.42 -0.16 2.07
C HIS A 75 -5.53 -1.45 2.88
N GLU A 76 -5.38 -2.61 2.23
CA GLU A 76 -5.44 -3.90 2.91
C GLU A 76 -4.25 -4.08 3.87
N LEU A 77 -3.05 -3.66 3.48
CA LEU A 77 -1.87 -3.67 4.36
C LEU A 77 -2.06 -2.76 5.57
N ALA A 78 -2.53 -1.53 5.39
CA ALA A 78 -2.79 -0.59 6.48
C ALA A 78 -3.84 -1.13 7.46
N THR A 79 -4.92 -1.70 6.91
CA THR A 79 -5.99 -2.30 7.70
C THR A 79 -5.49 -3.50 8.52
N ASN A 80 -4.66 -4.36 7.92
CA ASN A 80 -4.04 -5.48 8.63
C ASN A 80 -3.08 -4.99 9.71
N SER A 81 -2.30 -3.94 9.45
CA SER A 81 -1.39 -3.37 10.43
C SER A 81 -2.13 -2.83 11.66
N MET A 82 -3.27 -2.16 11.48
CA MET A 82 -4.09 -1.68 12.60
C MET A 82 -4.75 -2.80 13.39
N LYS A 83 -5.19 -3.87 12.72
CA LYS A 83 -5.90 -4.98 13.38
C LYS A 83 -4.95 -5.95 14.08
N TYR A 84 -3.80 -6.20 13.48
CA TYR A 84 -2.94 -7.34 13.84
C TYR A 84 -1.44 -6.98 13.90
N GLY A 85 -1.03 -5.83 13.40
CA GLY A 85 0.39 -5.49 13.18
C GLY A 85 0.89 -4.30 14.00
N ALA A 86 1.88 -3.59 13.47
CA ALA A 86 2.55 -2.48 14.17
C ALA A 86 1.59 -1.34 14.54
N LEU A 87 0.65 -0.98 13.67
CA LEU A 87 -0.30 0.09 13.97
C LEU A 87 -1.37 -0.33 15.00
N SER A 88 -1.43 -1.58 15.45
CA SER A 88 -2.26 -1.96 16.60
C SER A 88 -1.65 -1.53 17.95
N MET A 89 -0.34 -1.26 17.98
CA MET A 89 0.42 -0.93 19.18
C MET A 89 0.85 0.53 19.18
N ALA A 90 0.86 1.19 20.34
CA ALA A 90 1.30 2.57 20.46
C ALA A 90 2.79 2.78 20.11
N SER A 91 3.62 1.76 20.32
CA SER A 91 5.05 1.75 20.00
C SER A 91 5.37 1.38 18.55
N GLY A 92 4.41 0.86 17.80
CA GLY A 92 4.70 0.30 16.49
C GLY A 92 4.93 1.36 15.43
N THR A 93 5.83 1.07 14.49
CA THR A 93 6.22 1.97 13.40
C THR A 93 6.03 1.29 12.05
N LEU A 94 5.74 2.10 11.04
CA LEU A 94 5.59 1.69 9.65
C LEU A 94 6.53 2.51 8.77
N ASP A 95 7.44 1.82 8.08
CA ASP A 95 8.29 2.39 7.05
C ASP A 95 7.86 1.86 5.68
N ILE A 96 7.63 2.79 4.75
CA ILE A 96 7.32 2.47 3.35
C ILE A 96 8.40 3.10 2.51
N SER A 97 9.14 2.27 1.77
CA SER A 97 10.20 2.71 0.89
C SER A 97 10.07 2.06 -0.48
N SER A 98 10.69 2.66 -1.50
CA SER A 98 10.81 1.98 -2.80
C SER A 98 12.13 2.25 -3.48
N ASP A 99 12.63 1.25 -4.20
CA ASP A 99 13.83 1.34 -5.01
C ASP A 99 13.57 0.85 -6.44
N ALA A 100 14.36 1.33 -7.38
CA ALA A 100 14.44 0.76 -8.72
C ALA A 100 15.33 -0.50 -8.72
N ASP A 101 14.88 -1.55 -9.39
CA ASP A 101 15.64 -2.79 -9.62
C ASP A 101 15.50 -3.20 -11.09
N GLY A 102 16.39 -2.67 -11.93
CA GLY A 102 16.27 -2.81 -13.39
C GLY A 102 14.97 -2.19 -13.90
N ASP A 103 14.13 -3.01 -14.53
CA ASP A 103 12.79 -2.61 -15.03
C ASP A 103 11.70 -2.68 -13.96
N ASP A 104 12.03 -3.10 -12.74
CA ASP A 104 11.11 -3.19 -11.62
C ASP A 104 11.17 -1.95 -10.72
N VAL A 105 10.04 -1.68 -10.07
CA VAL A 105 9.93 -0.87 -8.86
C VAL A 105 9.64 -1.82 -7.71
N VAL A 106 10.48 -1.79 -6.68
CA VAL A 106 10.37 -2.63 -5.49
C VAL A 106 9.93 -1.75 -4.33
N LEU A 107 8.65 -1.83 -3.95
CA LEU A 107 8.10 -1.18 -2.78
C LEU A 107 8.19 -2.12 -1.57
N ARG A 108 8.73 -1.63 -0.47
CA ARG A 108 8.81 -2.34 0.80
C ARG A 108 7.92 -1.67 1.83
N TRP A 109 7.14 -2.48 2.52
CA TRP A 109 6.32 -2.12 3.67
C TRP A 109 6.88 -2.84 4.88
N VAL A 110 7.40 -2.09 5.84
CA VAL A 110 8.12 -2.63 7.00
C VAL A 110 7.44 -2.19 8.28
N GLU A 111 6.84 -3.15 8.96
CA GLU A 111 6.23 -2.98 10.27
C GLU A 111 7.19 -3.40 11.37
N ARG A 112 7.33 -2.58 12.41
CA ARG A 112 8.15 -2.88 13.59
C ARG A 112 7.44 -2.52 14.88
N GLY A 113 7.78 -3.20 15.97
CA GLY A 113 7.26 -2.89 17.31
C GLY A 113 5.76 -3.19 17.49
N GLY A 114 5.21 -4.02 16.60
CA GLY A 114 3.88 -4.63 16.73
C GLY A 114 3.89 -5.86 17.63
N PRO A 115 2.73 -6.52 17.81
CA PRO A 115 2.66 -7.78 18.52
C PRO A 115 3.43 -8.86 17.75
N LYS A 116 3.80 -9.95 18.42
CA LYS A 116 4.37 -11.12 17.74
C LYS A 116 3.34 -11.65 16.74
N VAL A 117 3.66 -11.60 15.45
CA VAL A 117 2.79 -12.11 14.39
C VAL A 117 3.42 -13.37 13.83
N ASP A 118 2.77 -14.51 14.06
CA ASP A 118 3.10 -15.75 13.38
C ASP A 118 2.51 -15.72 11.96
N ALA A 119 3.19 -16.38 11.02
CA ALA A 119 2.65 -16.52 9.66
C ALA A 119 1.25 -17.16 9.72
N PRO A 120 0.25 -16.65 8.98
CA PRO A 120 -1.09 -17.19 9.02
C PRO A 120 -1.12 -18.66 8.59
N ASN A 121 -1.78 -19.51 9.37
CA ASN A 121 -1.93 -20.93 9.08
C ASN A 121 -2.88 -21.13 7.88
N GLY A 122 -2.33 -21.23 6.66
CA GLY A 122 -3.04 -21.65 5.46
C GLY A 122 -2.88 -20.73 4.24
N LEU A 123 -3.54 -21.09 3.13
CA LEU A 123 -3.67 -20.24 1.95
C LEU A 123 -4.53 -19.04 2.36
N GLY A 124 -3.92 -17.86 2.47
CA GLY A 124 -4.53 -16.67 3.10
C GLY A 124 -5.97 -16.36 2.68
N GLY A 125 -6.64 -15.54 3.50
CA GLY A 125 -8.03 -15.15 3.32
C GLY A 125 -8.32 -14.44 1.99
N PHE A 126 -9.59 -14.13 1.74
CA PHE A 126 -10.07 -13.50 0.49
C PHE A 126 -9.25 -12.26 0.08
N GLY A 127 -8.87 -11.41 1.05
CA GLY A 127 -8.02 -10.24 0.82
C GLY A 127 -6.67 -10.60 0.18
N SER A 128 -5.95 -11.58 0.73
CA SER A 128 -4.65 -12.01 0.20
C SER A 128 -4.70 -12.54 -1.24
N LYS A 129 -5.76 -13.31 -1.57
CA LYS A 129 -5.95 -13.84 -2.94
C LYS A 129 -6.27 -12.73 -3.93
N LEU A 130 -7.05 -11.74 -3.50
CA LEU A 130 -7.41 -10.59 -4.31
C LEU A 130 -6.20 -9.68 -4.54
N LEU A 131 -5.40 -9.44 -3.50
CA LEU A 131 -4.13 -8.72 -3.58
C LEU A 131 -3.19 -9.38 -4.59
N GLN A 132 -2.98 -10.69 -4.45
CA GLN A 132 -2.10 -11.43 -5.36
C GLN A 132 -2.56 -11.31 -6.81
N ARG A 133 -3.87 -11.44 -7.07
CA ARG A 133 -4.43 -11.25 -8.43
C ARG A 133 -4.25 -9.82 -8.93
N SER A 134 -4.55 -8.81 -8.12
CA SER A 134 -4.39 -7.40 -8.51
C SER A 134 -2.94 -7.08 -8.86
N VAL A 135 -2.00 -7.54 -8.04
CA VAL A 135 -0.56 -7.34 -8.26
C VAL A 135 -0.10 -8.03 -9.54
N THR A 136 -0.42 -9.32 -9.74
CA THR A 136 0.05 -10.04 -10.93
C THR A 136 -0.63 -9.55 -12.21
N SER A 137 -1.94 -9.27 -12.19
CA SER A 137 -2.67 -8.91 -13.41
C SER A 137 -2.53 -7.44 -13.82
N GLN A 138 -2.51 -6.51 -12.87
CA GLN A 138 -2.52 -5.06 -13.17
C GLN A 138 -1.13 -4.45 -13.09
N LEU A 139 -0.30 -4.91 -12.15
CA LEU A 139 1.05 -4.37 -11.93
C LEU A 139 2.16 -5.22 -12.59
N GLY A 140 1.80 -6.38 -13.16
CA GLY A 140 2.74 -7.32 -13.77
C GLY A 140 3.75 -7.91 -12.79
N GLY A 141 3.41 -7.90 -11.50
CA GLY A 141 4.34 -8.04 -10.40
C GLY A 141 4.10 -9.25 -9.50
N ARG A 142 4.78 -9.24 -8.35
CA ARG A 142 4.57 -10.19 -7.26
C ARG A 142 4.60 -9.50 -5.90
N ILE A 143 4.00 -10.16 -4.92
CA ILE A 143 3.97 -9.72 -3.53
C ILE A 143 4.48 -10.85 -2.65
N ASP A 144 5.48 -10.55 -1.83
CA ASP A 144 6.15 -11.48 -0.93
C ASP A 144 5.98 -11.01 0.52
N TYR A 145 5.84 -11.94 1.47
CA TYR A 145 5.62 -11.65 2.89
C TYR A 145 6.68 -12.36 3.74
N GLU A 146 7.34 -11.60 4.61
CA GLU A 146 8.33 -12.11 5.56
C GLU A 146 7.87 -11.75 6.97
N TRP A 147 7.46 -12.76 7.72
CA TRP A 147 7.02 -12.63 9.11
C TRP A 147 8.19 -12.86 10.05
N SER A 148 8.36 -11.98 11.03
CA SER A 148 9.38 -12.10 12.06
C SER A 148 8.82 -11.72 13.43
N GLU A 149 9.51 -12.09 14.51
CA GLU A 149 9.14 -11.63 15.86
C GLU A 149 9.17 -10.10 15.99
N GLY A 150 9.96 -9.42 15.14
CA GLY A 150 10.06 -7.97 15.12
C GLY A 150 8.96 -7.26 14.34
N GLY A 151 8.11 -8.00 13.60
CA GLY A 151 7.05 -7.46 12.75
C GLY A 151 7.00 -8.09 11.35
N LEU A 152 6.37 -7.39 10.42
CA LEU A 152 6.10 -7.84 9.06
C LEU A 152 6.90 -7.03 8.03
N ILE A 153 7.51 -7.72 7.07
CA ILE A 153 8.03 -7.10 5.85
C ILE A 153 7.19 -7.61 4.68
N VAL A 154 6.64 -6.69 3.89
CA VAL A 154 6.00 -7.00 2.61
C VAL A 154 6.80 -6.37 1.49
N THR A 155 7.18 -7.18 0.51
CA THR A 155 7.89 -6.72 -0.69
C THR A 155 6.95 -6.82 -1.88
N LEU A 156 6.60 -5.67 -2.45
CA LEU A 156 5.80 -5.55 -3.67
C LEU A 156 6.72 -5.18 -4.84
N ARG A 157 6.91 -6.11 -5.77
CA ARG A 157 7.69 -5.90 -6.99
C ARG A 157 6.75 -5.69 -8.16
N MET A 158 6.93 -4.62 -8.91
CA MET A 158 6.03 -4.17 -9.98
C MET A 158 6.82 -3.75 -11.21
N LEU A 159 6.33 -4.04 -12.41
CA LEU A 159 6.98 -3.60 -13.64
C LEU A 159 6.81 -2.09 -13.81
N ARG A 160 7.90 -1.34 -13.96
CA ARG A 160 7.88 0.11 -14.19
C ARG A 160 6.99 0.50 -15.36
N ALA A 161 7.07 -0.26 -16.45
CA ALA A 161 6.27 -0.04 -17.67
C ALA A 161 4.75 -0.23 -17.46
N ARG A 162 4.33 -0.90 -16.37
CA ARG A 162 2.91 -1.06 -15.99
C ARG A 162 2.46 0.01 -14.99
N LEU A 163 3.38 0.74 -14.39
CA LEU A 163 3.10 1.80 -13.43
C LEU A 163 2.96 3.16 -14.10
N ALA A 164 3.84 3.48 -15.04
CA ALA A 164 3.85 4.74 -15.76
C ALA A 164 2.62 4.92 -16.68
N LEU A 165 2.33 6.18 -17.02
CA LEU A 165 1.33 6.56 -18.02
C LEU A 165 1.72 6.10 -19.43
#